data_AF-A0A8H9FS31-F1
#
_entry.id   AF-A0A8H9FS31-F1
#
_cell.length_a   1.000
_cell.length_b   1.000
_cell.length_c   1.000
_cell.angle_alpha   90.00
_cell.angle_beta   90.00
_cell.angle_gamma   90.00
#
_symmetry.space_group_name_H-M   'P 1'
#
loop_
_entity.id
_entity.type
_entity.pdbx_description
1 polymer ?
#
loop_
_entity_poly.entity_id
_entity_poly.type
_entity_poly.pdbx_seq_one_letter_code
_entity_poly.pdbx_strand_id
1 'polypeptide(L)'
;MPGAAFFDLDRTLLQGGTGPHLSQAMVDLGLVPRSLPGQGLLFKAFDLVGENLPSIFLARQATLVARGKDSHSFDAAAANAAEVIAELVHPFALALIEQHKAEGRMVVMATTTPEHLIKPLADRLGFDHVLATRYGTKDDGRFDGSIRGPFVWSTGKLSAVRHFAVQNDIDLRESFAYSDSIFDVPLLEAVGSPAAVNPDPRLTMYAVARRWPIVHFDVSPGVFKVPVVGIELQRFILEGLRSTFFPCARFDIEGVENIPRHGPVILVGNHRSYFDVVAMANVVRRSGRTARVLGKKELFDVPVLGSFISAAGGIRVDRAEGGQVSYDMAALALEGGEMVGLLPEGTIPRGEAFFDPVLKGKTGAARLAAASRAPVIPVGMWGTEKVWPRSSKLPNLLNLSNPPTVRIRVGEPVELKYRSPAADTKRIMAAISDLLPPESREQRVPTLEELRATYPDGRLPGES
;
A
#
# COMPACT_ATOMS: atom_id res chain seq x y z
N MET A 1 33.68 10.10 -10.03
CA MET A 1 33.03 8.80 -9.86
C MET A 1 31.55 9.03 -9.60
N PRO A 2 30.64 8.62 -10.50
CA PRO A 2 29.20 8.69 -10.25
C PRO A 2 28.79 7.78 -9.08
N GLY A 3 27.61 8.02 -8.51
CA GLY A 3 26.98 7.10 -7.57
C GLY A 3 26.15 6.02 -8.27
N ALA A 4 25.86 4.94 -7.56
CA ALA A 4 24.92 3.89 -7.97
C ALA A 4 23.84 3.67 -6.92
N ALA A 5 22.77 2.96 -7.27
CA ALA A 5 21.70 2.58 -6.35
C ALA A 5 21.70 1.07 -6.13
N PHE A 6 21.98 0.64 -4.90
CA PHE A 6 22.03 -0.76 -4.50
C PHE A 6 20.73 -1.17 -3.80
N PHE A 7 20.08 -2.21 -4.31
CA PHE A 7 18.84 -2.74 -3.74
C PHE A 7 19.03 -4.16 -3.25
N ASP A 8 18.77 -4.39 -1.98
CA ASP A 8 18.47 -5.73 -1.51
C ASP A 8 17.14 -6.23 -2.12
N LEU A 9 16.91 -7.54 -2.12
CA LEU A 9 15.78 -8.16 -2.82
C LEU A 9 14.69 -8.64 -1.87
N ASP A 10 15.01 -9.64 -1.06
CA ASP A 10 14.05 -10.37 -0.24
C ASP A 10 13.53 -9.45 0.86
N ARG A 11 12.21 -9.32 1.03
CA ARG A 11 11.54 -8.40 1.98
C ARG A 11 11.82 -6.89 1.77
N THR A 12 12.75 -6.55 0.89
CA THR A 12 13.04 -5.18 0.45
C THR A 12 12.20 -4.80 -0.77
N LEU A 13 12.35 -5.50 -1.90
CA LEU A 13 11.64 -5.20 -3.15
C LEU A 13 10.26 -5.84 -3.23
N LEU A 14 10.03 -6.96 -2.54
CA LEU A 14 8.77 -7.68 -2.52
C LEU A 14 8.37 -8.08 -1.10
N GLN A 15 7.10 -8.42 -0.91
CA GLN A 15 6.64 -8.94 0.38
C GLN A 15 7.13 -10.39 0.59
N GLY A 16 7.94 -10.61 1.62
CA GLY A 16 8.48 -11.94 1.95
C GLY A 16 9.73 -12.31 1.14
N GLY A 17 10.12 -13.58 1.22
CA GLY A 17 11.28 -14.10 0.49
C GLY A 17 10.95 -14.64 -0.92
N THR A 18 11.92 -14.61 -1.82
CA THR A 18 11.88 -15.27 -3.13
C THR A 18 12.06 -16.78 -3.04
N GLY A 19 12.69 -17.27 -1.96
CA GLY A 19 12.99 -18.68 -1.71
C GLY A 19 11.80 -19.64 -1.86
N PRO A 20 10.61 -19.37 -1.29
CA PRO A 20 9.41 -20.18 -1.48
C PRO A 20 8.98 -20.31 -2.95
N HIS A 21 8.99 -19.22 -3.71
CA HIS A 21 8.59 -19.20 -5.11
C HIS A 21 9.58 -19.95 -6.00
N LEU A 22 10.88 -19.74 -5.76
CA LEU A 22 11.95 -20.51 -6.40
C LEU A 22 11.84 -22.00 -6.07
N SER A 23 11.59 -22.35 -4.80
CA SER A 23 11.41 -23.73 -4.38
C SER A 23 10.21 -24.38 -5.05
N GLN A 24 9.08 -23.67 -5.14
CA GLN A 24 7.88 -24.19 -5.78
C GLN A 24 8.13 -24.46 -7.27
N ALA A 25 8.74 -23.51 -7.99
CA ALA A 25 9.07 -23.69 -9.40
C ALA A 25 10.02 -24.88 -9.65
N MET A 26 11.00 -25.09 -8.75
CA MET A 26 11.88 -26.26 -8.81
C MET A 26 11.14 -27.58 -8.53
N VAL A 27 10.16 -27.57 -7.61
CA VAL A 27 9.31 -28.74 -7.31
C VAL A 27 8.42 -29.09 -8.49
N ASP A 28 7.83 -28.10 -9.15
CA ASP A 28 6.93 -28.29 -10.29
C ASP A 28 7.65 -28.92 -11.49
N LEU A 29 8.95 -28.65 -11.63
CA LEU A 29 9.83 -29.25 -12.64
C LEU A 29 10.55 -30.52 -12.16
N GLY A 30 10.28 -30.99 -10.93
CA GLY A 30 10.87 -32.23 -10.39
C GLY A 30 12.37 -32.15 -10.07
N LEU A 31 12.93 -30.94 -9.97
CA LEU A 31 14.37 -30.72 -9.70
C LEU A 31 14.73 -30.92 -8.23
N VAL A 32 13.75 -30.75 -7.33
CA VAL A 32 13.87 -30.95 -5.89
C VAL A 32 12.66 -31.72 -5.34
N PRO A 33 12.80 -32.47 -4.23
CA PRO A 33 11.67 -33.19 -3.63
C PRO A 33 10.52 -32.26 -3.21
N ARG A 34 9.27 -32.72 -3.32
CA ARG A 34 8.05 -31.99 -2.90
C ARG A 34 8.03 -31.60 -1.42
N SER A 35 8.77 -32.29 -0.56
CA SER A 35 8.90 -31.91 0.85
C SER A 35 10.27 -32.31 1.41
N LEU A 36 10.97 -31.32 1.95
CA LEU A 36 12.01 -31.52 2.95
C LEU A 36 11.38 -31.30 4.34
N PRO A 37 11.57 -32.20 5.32
CA PRO A 37 11.03 -32.01 6.68
C PRO A 37 11.44 -30.65 7.26
N GLY A 38 10.47 -29.81 7.65
CA GLY A 38 10.72 -28.51 8.28
C GLY A 38 10.90 -27.32 7.33
N GLN A 39 10.93 -27.50 6.00
CA GLN A 39 11.14 -26.42 5.03
C GLN A 39 10.05 -25.33 5.10
N GLY A 40 8.77 -25.70 5.17
CA GLY A 40 7.68 -24.73 5.30
C GLY A 40 7.69 -23.95 6.62
N LEU A 41 8.23 -24.56 7.70
CA LEU A 41 8.42 -23.86 8.98
C LEU A 41 9.58 -22.87 8.90
N LEU A 42 10.64 -23.21 8.18
CA LEU A 42 11.79 -22.34 7.95
C LEU A 42 11.42 -21.11 7.11
N PHE A 43 10.67 -21.31 6.01
CA PHE A 43 10.18 -20.20 5.19
C PHE A 43 9.21 -19.31 5.97
N LYS A 44 8.26 -19.88 6.70
CA LYS A 44 7.39 -19.09 7.59
C LYS A 44 8.17 -18.33 8.65
N ALA A 45 9.24 -18.90 9.21
CA ALA A 45 10.10 -18.19 10.17
C ALA A 45 10.88 -17.04 9.50
N PHE A 46 11.33 -17.21 8.26
CA PHE A 46 11.99 -16.17 7.46
C PHE A 46 11.02 -15.03 7.09
N ASP A 47 9.81 -15.37 6.64
CA ASP A 47 8.77 -14.39 6.30
C ASP A 47 8.32 -13.60 7.54
N LEU A 48 8.29 -14.24 8.71
CA LEU A 48 7.83 -13.61 9.96
C LEU A 48 8.93 -12.80 10.67
N VAL A 49 10.17 -13.31 10.73
CA VAL A 49 11.24 -12.76 11.58
C VAL A 49 12.35 -12.07 10.76
N GLY A 50 12.40 -12.31 9.44
CA GLY A 50 13.46 -11.84 8.56
C GLY A 50 14.63 -12.83 8.51
N GLU A 51 15.73 -12.38 7.92
CA GLU A 51 16.97 -13.15 7.92
C GLU A 51 17.37 -13.51 9.37
N ASN A 52 17.74 -14.77 9.60
CA ASN A 52 18.30 -15.20 10.89
C ASN A 52 19.46 -16.17 10.65
N LEU A 53 20.39 -16.28 11.61
CA LEU A 53 21.61 -17.08 11.46
C LEU A 53 21.34 -18.54 11.03
N PRO A 54 20.33 -19.25 11.55
CA PRO A 54 19.98 -20.59 11.06
C PRO A 54 19.57 -20.63 9.58
N SER A 55 18.71 -19.71 9.12
CA SER A 55 18.28 -19.64 7.72
C SER A 55 19.45 -19.37 6.77
N ILE A 56 20.37 -18.49 7.16
CA ILE A 56 21.56 -18.16 6.39
C ILE A 56 22.55 -19.33 6.35
N PHE A 57 22.70 -20.07 7.46
CA PHE A 57 23.48 -21.29 7.47
C PHE A 57 22.92 -22.30 6.45
N LEU A 58 21.60 -22.50 6.41
CA LEU A 58 20.95 -23.37 5.44
C LEU A 58 21.11 -22.88 4.00
N ALA A 59 20.95 -21.58 3.74
CA ALA A 59 21.21 -20.98 2.43
C ALA A 59 22.65 -21.24 1.97
N ARG A 60 23.63 -21.13 2.88
CA ARG A 60 25.03 -21.42 2.60
C ARG A 60 25.30 -22.90 2.33
N GLN A 61 24.54 -23.81 2.93
CA GLN A 61 24.62 -25.25 2.68
C GLN A 61 23.87 -25.71 1.43
N ALA A 62 23.00 -24.86 0.84
CA ALA A 62 22.23 -25.20 -0.35
C ALA A 62 23.13 -25.57 -1.56
N THR A 63 24.37 -25.08 -1.60
CA THR A 63 25.35 -25.44 -2.63
C THR A 63 25.66 -26.94 -2.63
N LEU A 64 25.67 -27.58 -1.45
CA LEU A 64 25.92 -29.02 -1.33
C LEU A 64 24.78 -29.85 -1.92
N VAL A 65 23.55 -29.36 -1.82
CA VAL A 65 22.36 -30.01 -2.42
C VAL A 65 22.38 -29.85 -3.94
N ALA A 66 22.91 -28.74 -4.45
CA ALA A 66 23.08 -28.50 -5.87
C ALA A 66 24.24 -29.31 -6.49
N ARG A 67 25.20 -29.80 -5.68
CA ARG A 67 26.40 -30.49 -6.15
C ARG A 67 26.07 -31.65 -7.09
N GLY A 68 26.70 -31.65 -8.25
CA GLY A 68 26.54 -32.67 -9.30
C GLY A 68 25.31 -32.50 -10.20
N LYS A 69 24.39 -31.59 -9.86
CA LYS A 69 23.28 -31.22 -10.75
C LYS A 69 23.78 -30.29 -11.86
N ASP A 70 23.17 -30.43 -13.02
CA ASP A 70 23.41 -29.56 -14.16
C ASP A 70 22.84 -28.16 -13.88
N SER A 71 23.63 -27.11 -14.09
CA SER A 71 23.21 -25.73 -13.81
C SER A 71 22.05 -25.30 -14.71
N HIS A 72 22.06 -25.72 -15.98
CA HIS A 72 21.01 -25.42 -16.95
C HIS A 72 19.65 -26.05 -16.63
N SER A 73 19.64 -27.11 -15.81
CA SER A 73 18.37 -27.74 -15.39
C SER A 73 17.47 -26.80 -14.58
N PHE A 74 18.04 -25.73 -14.01
CA PHE A 74 17.32 -24.74 -13.19
C PHE A 74 16.81 -23.54 -13.99
N ASP A 75 17.24 -23.35 -15.24
CA ASP A 75 16.94 -22.14 -16.04
C ASP A 75 15.43 -21.94 -16.22
N ALA A 76 14.70 -23.02 -16.51
CA ALA A 76 13.25 -22.97 -16.64
C ALA A 76 12.54 -22.68 -15.30
N ALA A 77 13.05 -23.22 -14.17
CA ALA A 77 12.51 -22.93 -12.85
C ALA A 77 12.71 -21.45 -12.48
N ALA A 78 13.90 -20.91 -12.78
CA ALA A 78 14.26 -19.52 -12.55
C ALA A 78 13.37 -18.58 -13.39
N ALA A 79 13.18 -18.88 -14.67
CA ALA A 79 12.29 -18.10 -15.55
C ALA A 79 10.84 -18.11 -15.07
N ASN A 80 10.30 -19.28 -14.73
CA ASN A 80 8.92 -19.41 -14.23
C ASN A 80 8.73 -18.66 -12.90
N ALA A 81 9.68 -18.79 -11.97
CA ALA A 81 9.64 -18.07 -10.70
C ALA A 81 9.76 -16.56 -10.92
N ALA A 82 10.57 -16.11 -11.86
CA ALA A 82 10.72 -14.69 -12.17
C ALA A 82 9.41 -14.05 -12.68
N GLU A 83 8.56 -14.79 -13.40
CA GLU A 83 7.23 -14.30 -13.80
C GLU A 83 6.37 -14.00 -12.58
N VAL A 84 6.27 -14.98 -11.68
CA VAL A 84 5.45 -14.89 -10.48
C VAL A 84 5.99 -13.83 -9.52
N ILE A 85 7.31 -13.81 -9.29
CA ILE A 85 7.93 -12.89 -8.34
C ILE A 85 7.83 -11.45 -8.84
N ALA A 86 7.93 -11.19 -10.14
CA ALA A 86 7.82 -9.84 -10.68
C ALA A 86 6.47 -9.18 -10.37
N GLU A 87 5.39 -9.97 -10.32
CA GLU A 87 4.04 -9.48 -9.93
C GLU A 87 3.93 -9.17 -8.43
N LEU A 88 4.85 -9.67 -7.61
CA LEU A 88 4.90 -9.46 -6.15
C LEU A 88 5.80 -8.29 -5.75
N VAL A 89 6.57 -7.74 -6.69
CA VAL A 89 7.43 -6.57 -6.43
C VAL A 89 6.56 -5.37 -6.11
N HIS A 90 6.94 -4.67 -5.05
CA HIS A 90 6.26 -3.48 -4.60
C HIS A 90 6.28 -2.38 -5.69
N PRO A 91 5.13 -1.82 -6.08
CA PRO A 91 5.05 -0.79 -7.12
C PRO A 91 5.92 0.44 -6.80
N PHE A 92 6.00 0.83 -5.53
CA PHE A 92 6.84 1.92 -5.05
C PHE A 92 8.34 1.65 -5.20
N ALA A 93 8.76 0.38 -5.16
CA ALA A 93 10.14 -0.01 -5.43
C ALA A 93 10.48 0.18 -6.93
N LEU A 94 9.57 -0.21 -7.83
CA LEU A 94 9.73 -0.02 -9.28
C LEU A 94 9.84 1.46 -9.63
N ALA A 95 8.96 2.29 -9.06
CA ALA A 95 9.00 3.74 -9.28
C ALA A 95 10.35 4.36 -8.87
N LEU A 96 10.92 3.90 -7.75
CA LEU A 96 12.22 4.37 -7.27
C LEU A 96 13.38 3.88 -8.14
N ILE A 97 13.32 2.63 -8.63
CA ILE A 97 14.30 2.09 -9.59
C ILE A 97 14.32 2.96 -10.85
N GLU A 98 13.14 3.24 -11.43
CA GLU A 98 13.04 4.07 -12.63
C GLU A 98 13.50 5.51 -12.38
N GLN A 99 13.24 6.06 -11.19
CA GLN A 99 13.77 7.37 -10.81
C GLN A 99 15.31 7.39 -10.82
N HIS A 100 15.97 6.39 -10.22
CA HIS A 100 17.44 6.32 -10.23
C HIS A 100 18.01 6.22 -11.64
N LYS A 101 17.37 5.44 -12.51
CA LYS A 101 17.74 5.36 -13.93
C LYS A 101 17.55 6.69 -14.66
N ALA A 102 16.44 7.37 -14.44
CA ALA A 102 16.17 8.68 -15.03
C ALA A 102 17.19 9.73 -14.59
N GLU A 103 17.74 9.59 -13.38
CA GLU A 103 18.84 10.41 -12.86
C GLU A 103 20.24 9.92 -13.32
N GLY A 104 20.30 8.93 -14.22
CA GLY A 104 21.53 8.43 -14.84
C GLY A 104 22.39 7.54 -13.95
N ARG A 105 21.83 6.99 -12.86
CA ARG A 105 22.57 6.08 -11.96
C ARG A 105 22.41 4.64 -12.41
N MET A 106 23.49 3.87 -12.24
CA MET A 106 23.42 2.40 -12.32
C MET A 106 22.56 1.87 -11.18
N VAL A 107 21.63 0.99 -11.51
CA VAL A 107 20.77 0.28 -10.56
C VAL A 107 21.22 -1.17 -10.43
N VAL A 108 21.58 -1.55 -9.21
CA VAL A 108 22.29 -2.80 -8.91
C VAL A 108 21.54 -3.60 -7.85
N MET A 109 21.22 -4.85 -8.14
CA MET A 109 20.63 -5.77 -7.17
C MET A 109 21.76 -6.39 -6.33
N ALA A 110 21.62 -6.45 -5.02
CA ALA A 110 22.58 -7.06 -4.11
C ALA A 110 21.90 -8.04 -3.14
N THR A 111 21.94 -9.34 -3.46
CA THR A 111 21.12 -10.36 -2.77
C THR A 111 21.93 -11.60 -2.38
N THR A 112 21.52 -12.24 -1.28
CA THR A 112 22.05 -13.55 -0.86
C THR A 112 21.61 -14.67 -1.84
N THR A 113 20.50 -14.49 -2.54
CA THR A 113 19.91 -15.47 -3.45
C THR A 113 20.87 -15.83 -4.60
N PRO A 114 20.96 -17.10 -5.05
CA PRO A 114 21.94 -17.50 -6.05
C PRO A 114 21.73 -16.82 -7.42
N GLU A 115 22.82 -16.40 -8.05
CA GLU A 115 22.78 -15.62 -9.30
C GLU A 115 22.00 -16.32 -10.42
N HIS A 116 22.25 -17.61 -10.65
CA HIS A 116 21.59 -18.40 -11.69
C HIS A 116 20.06 -18.49 -11.53
N LEU A 117 19.55 -18.34 -10.30
CA LEU A 117 18.11 -18.37 -10.02
C LEU A 117 17.45 -17.00 -10.16
N ILE A 118 18.21 -15.93 -9.94
CA ILE A 118 17.63 -14.59 -9.79
C ILE A 118 17.89 -13.66 -10.97
N LYS A 119 18.86 -13.99 -11.81
CA LYS A 119 19.17 -13.20 -13.00
C LYS A 119 17.96 -12.98 -13.92
N PRO A 120 17.10 -13.97 -14.22
CA PRO A 120 15.90 -13.73 -15.03
C PRO A 120 14.94 -12.70 -14.42
N LEU A 121 14.82 -12.67 -13.09
CA LEU A 121 14.03 -11.66 -12.39
C LEU A 121 14.68 -10.28 -12.50
N ALA A 122 15.97 -10.18 -12.21
CA ALA A 122 16.70 -8.92 -12.26
C ALA A 122 16.65 -8.28 -13.67
N ASP A 123 16.84 -9.09 -14.72
CA ASP A 123 16.73 -8.65 -16.11
C ASP A 123 15.30 -8.14 -16.42
N ARG A 124 14.27 -8.84 -15.93
CA ARG A 124 12.85 -8.45 -16.10
C ARG A 124 12.50 -7.14 -15.37
N LEU A 125 13.09 -6.91 -14.21
CA LEU A 125 12.94 -5.67 -13.43
C LEU A 125 13.85 -4.54 -13.95
N GLY A 126 14.70 -4.83 -14.94
CA GLY A 126 15.59 -3.87 -15.58
C GLY A 126 16.75 -3.42 -14.70
N PHE A 127 17.30 -4.28 -13.84
CA PHE A 127 18.56 -3.99 -13.15
C PHE A 127 19.73 -4.02 -14.14
N ASP A 128 20.68 -3.09 -14.00
CA ASP A 128 21.88 -3.05 -14.84
C ASP A 128 22.85 -4.18 -14.46
N HIS A 129 22.94 -4.47 -13.16
CA HIS A 129 23.84 -5.48 -12.62
C HIS A 129 23.22 -6.24 -11.44
N VAL A 130 23.70 -7.47 -11.25
CA VAL A 130 23.33 -8.35 -10.12
C VAL A 130 24.59 -8.76 -9.37
N LEU A 131 24.63 -8.44 -8.10
CA LEU A 131 25.60 -8.92 -7.12
C LEU A 131 24.89 -9.99 -6.28
N ALA A 132 25.08 -11.24 -6.67
CA ALA A 132 24.41 -12.39 -6.07
C ALA A 132 25.40 -13.47 -5.65
N THR A 133 24.97 -14.39 -4.78
CA THR A 133 25.82 -15.54 -4.41
C THR A 133 26.09 -16.42 -5.64
N ARG A 134 27.36 -16.67 -5.94
CA ARG A 134 27.76 -17.48 -7.10
C ARG A 134 28.14 -18.89 -6.68
N TYR A 135 27.51 -19.89 -7.28
CA TYR A 135 27.86 -21.29 -7.06
C TYR A 135 28.99 -21.70 -8.00
N GLY A 136 29.92 -22.51 -7.50
CA GLY A 136 30.98 -23.07 -8.33
C GLY A 136 30.45 -24.11 -9.30
N THR A 137 30.93 -24.05 -10.53
CA THR A 137 30.69 -25.05 -11.58
C THR A 137 32.01 -25.70 -11.98
N LYS A 138 31.89 -26.96 -12.39
CA LYS A 138 32.92 -27.72 -13.10
C LYS A 138 32.89 -27.37 -14.60
N ASP A 139 33.92 -27.81 -15.32
CA ASP A 139 34.02 -27.62 -16.77
C ASP A 139 32.88 -28.28 -17.57
N ASP A 140 32.22 -29.30 -16.99
CA ASP A 140 31.06 -29.99 -17.57
C ASP A 140 29.71 -29.29 -17.30
N GLY A 141 29.73 -28.08 -16.72
CA GLY A 141 28.54 -27.28 -16.44
C GLY A 141 27.78 -27.67 -15.16
N ARG A 142 28.22 -28.70 -14.44
CA ARG A 142 27.59 -29.14 -13.18
C ARG A 142 28.12 -28.36 -11.98
N PHE A 143 27.29 -28.15 -10.97
CA PHE A 143 27.73 -27.51 -9.73
C PHE A 143 28.76 -28.37 -8.97
N ASP A 144 29.85 -27.76 -8.50
CA ASP A 144 30.90 -28.42 -7.73
C ASP A 144 30.61 -28.48 -6.22
N GLY A 145 29.62 -27.71 -5.76
CA GLY A 145 29.20 -27.60 -4.36
C GLY A 145 29.86 -26.47 -3.56
N SER A 146 30.71 -25.67 -4.19
CA SER A 146 31.38 -24.52 -3.59
C SER A 146 30.64 -23.20 -3.87
N ILE A 147 31.04 -22.15 -3.15
CA ILE A 147 30.64 -20.76 -3.43
C ILE A 147 31.88 -20.06 -4.01
N ARG A 148 31.71 -19.38 -5.15
CA ARG A 148 32.78 -18.57 -5.76
C ARG A 148 32.68 -17.11 -5.27
N GLY A 149 33.79 -16.61 -4.74
CA GLY A 149 33.84 -15.24 -4.20
C GLY A 149 33.14 -15.11 -2.85
N PRO A 150 32.75 -13.88 -2.46
CA PRO A 150 32.05 -13.66 -1.19
C PRO A 150 30.63 -14.26 -1.26
N PHE A 151 30.20 -14.85 -0.15
CA PHE A 151 28.79 -15.10 0.09
C PHE A 151 28.10 -13.74 0.33
N VAL A 152 27.12 -13.38 -0.50
CA VAL A 152 26.60 -11.99 -0.62
C VAL A 152 25.61 -11.69 0.50
N TRP A 153 26.10 -11.76 1.74
CA TRP A 153 25.35 -11.51 2.96
C TRP A 153 26.21 -10.74 3.95
N SER A 154 25.62 -9.76 4.63
CA SER A 154 26.30 -8.89 5.60
C SER A 154 27.62 -8.30 5.07
N THR A 155 28.75 -8.50 5.76
CA THR A 155 30.06 -7.99 5.31
C THR A 155 30.50 -8.55 3.96
N GLY A 156 30.01 -9.74 3.57
CA GLY A 156 30.21 -10.29 2.24
C GLY A 156 29.45 -9.52 1.16
N LYS A 157 28.25 -9.02 1.46
CA LYS A 157 27.48 -8.13 0.57
C LYS A 157 28.21 -6.81 0.37
N LEU A 158 28.68 -6.17 1.45
CA LEU A 158 29.51 -4.97 1.36
C LEU A 158 30.79 -5.22 0.54
N SER A 159 31.43 -6.37 0.72
CA SER A 159 32.65 -6.71 -0.04
C SER A 159 32.38 -6.85 -1.54
N ALA A 160 31.26 -7.49 -1.92
CA ALA A 160 30.83 -7.58 -3.31
C ALA A 160 30.54 -6.20 -3.90
N VAL A 161 29.83 -5.34 -3.16
CA VAL A 161 29.53 -3.96 -3.58
C VAL A 161 30.79 -3.12 -3.75
N ARG A 162 31.75 -3.20 -2.80
CA ARG A 162 33.03 -2.48 -2.92
C ARG A 162 33.85 -2.94 -4.11
N HIS A 163 33.89 -4.24 -4.36
CA HIS A 163 34.59 -4.78 -5.53
C HIS A 163 33.96 -4.29 -6.83
N PHE A 164 32.63 -4.35 -6.93
CA PHE A 164 31.87 -3.81 -8.05
C PHE A 164 32.10 -2.31 -8.24
N ALA A 165 32.10 -1.54 -7.14
CA ALA A 165 32.29 -0.10 -7.19
C ALA A 165 33.67 0.29 -7.75
N VAL A 166 34.72 -0.42 -7.32
CA VAL A 166 36.09 -0.23 -7.86
C VAL A 166 36.15 -0.59 -9.35
N GLN A 167 35.49 -1.67 -9.77
CA GLN A 167 35.48 -2.11 -11.17
C GLN A 167 34.73 -1.16 -12.12
N ASN A 168 33.77 -0.40 -11.60
CA ASN A 168 32.88 0.45 -12.39
C ASN A 168 33.05 1.95 -12.09
N ASP A 169 34.13 2.34 -11.40
CA ASP A 169 34.44 3.74 -11.04
C ASP A 169 33.30 4.45 -10.26
N ILE A 170 32.66 3.73 -9.32
CA ILE A 170 31.54 4.22 -8.51
C ILE A 170 32.03 4.73 -7.15
N ASP A 171 31.58 5.92 -6.73
CA ASP A 171 31.80 6.42 -5.36
C ASP A 171 30.64 5.98 -4.47
N LEU A 172 30.92 5.18 -3.45
CA LEU A 172 29.91 4.75 -2.48
C LEU A 172 29.31 5.93 -1.70
N ARG A 173 30.08 7.02 -1.48
CA ARG A 173 29.57 8.22 -0.80
C ARG A 173 28.54 9.00 -1.63
N GLU A 174 28.52 8.80 -2.94
CA GLU A 174 27.48 9.35 -3.83
C GLU A 174 26.38 8.32 -4.13
N SER A 175 26.49 7.12 -3.54
CA SER A 175 25.59 5.99 -3.79
C SER A 175 24.46 5.88 -2.77
N PHE A 176 23.46 5.08 -3.14
CA PHE A 176 22.26 4.80 -2.37
C PHE A 176 22.23 3.31 -2.03
N ALA A 177 21.69 2.95 -0.87
CA ALA A 177 21.46 1.55 -0.52
C ALA A 177 20.12 1.38 0.21
N TYR A 178 19.39 0.34 -0.18
CA TYR A 178 18.04 0.02 0.27
C TYR A 178 17.99 -1.41 0.79
N SER A 179 17.61 -1.61 2.05
CA SER A 179 17.48 -2.94 2.67
C SER A 179 16.54 -2.94 3.88
N ASP A 180 15.89 -4.09 4.15
CA ASP A 180 15.07 -4.35 5.33
C ASP A 180 15.85 -4.97 6.50
N SER A 181 17.06 -5.49 6.25
CA SER A 181 17.76 -6.39 7.17
C SER A 181 18.84 -5.69 7.99
N ILE A 182 18.86 -5.96 9.30
CA ILE A 182 19.95 -5.52 10.19
C ILE A 182 21.32 -6.03 9.73
N PHE A 183 21.37 -7.13 8.99
CA PHE A 183 22.63 -7.68 8.51
C PHE A 183 23.28 -6.83 7.43
N ASP A 184 22.52 -5.97 6.75
CA ASP A 184 23.01 -5.05 5.72
C ASP A 184 23.47 -3.70 6.26
N VAL A 185 23.47 -3.50 7.58
CA VAL A 185 24.07 -2.31 8.22
C VAL A 185 25.47 -2.00 7.69
N PRO A 186 26.40 -2.96 7.49
CA PRO A 186 27.72 -2.66 6.92
C PRO A 186 27.64 -2.01 5.53
N LEU A 187 26.69 -2.42 4.68
CA LEU A 187 26.47 -1.81 3.37
C LEU A 187 25.84 -0.43 3.52
N LEU A 188 24.78 -0.32 4.33
CA LEU A 188 24.08 0.95 4.57
C LEU A 188 25.02 2.02 5.17
N GLU A 189 25.92 1.65 6.09
CA GLU A 189 26.93 2.57 6.63
C GLU A 189 28.00 3.01 5.64
N ALA A 190 28.22 2.24 4.57
CA ALA A 190 29.26 2.52 3.60
C ALA A 190 28.84 3.50 2.51
N VAL A 191 27.53 3.71 2.32
CA VAL A 191 26.99 4.60 1.29
C VAL A 191 26.64 5.98 1.84
N GLY A 192 26.55 6.99 0.97
CA GLY A 192 26.14 8.34 1.38
C GLY A 192 24.65 8.48 1.68
N SER A 193 23.81 7.70 0.99
CA SER A 193 22.36 7.78 1.10
C SER A 193 21.74 6.42 1.47
N PRO A 194 21.88 5.96 2.73
CA PRO A 194 21.20 4.76 3.19
C PRO A 194 19.70 4.99 3.40
N ALA A 195 18.90 3.97 3.11
CA ALA A 195 17.49 3.93 3.47
C ALA A 195 17.10 2.53 3.98
N ALA A 196 16.48 2.50 5.15
CA ALA A 196 15.92 1.30 5.73
C ALA A 196 14.52 1.09 5.14
N VAL A 197 14.33 0.01 4.38
CA VAL A 197 13.07 -0.28 3.67
C VAL A 197 12.29 -1.32 4.44
N ASN A 198 11.04 -1.04 4.84
CA ASN A 198 10.23 -1.99 5.61
C ASN A 198 11.01 -2.72 6.74
N PRO A 199 11.84 -2.00 7.51
CA PRO A 199 12.93 -2.62 8.25
C PRO A 199 12.45 -3.56 9.36
N ASP A 200 13.24 -4.59 9.61
CA ASP A 200 13.07 -5.43 10.79
C ASP A 200 13.17 -4.58 12.09
N PRO A 201 12.68 -5.08 13.24
CA PRO A 201 12.75 -4.37 14.53
C PRO A 201 14.15 -3.84 14.90
N ARG A 202 15.20 -4.61 14.60
CA ARG A 202 16.58 -4.27 14.96
C ARG A 202 17.10 -3.18 14.02
N LEU A 203 16.89 -3.31 12.71
CA LEU A 203 17.25 -2.27 11.75
C LEU A 203 16.45 -1.00 12.00
N THR A 204 15.19 -1.10 12.39
CA THR A 204 14.37 0.06 12.79
C THR A 204 15.05 0.85 13.91
N MET A 205 15.44 0.19 15.00
CA MET A 205 16.11 0.85 16.13
C MET A 205 17.44 1.48 15.70
N TYR A 206 18.19 0.80 14.83
CA TYR A 206 19.45 1.31 14.30
C TYR A 206 19.25 2.56 13.41
N ALA A 207 18.30 2.49 12.48
CA ALA A 207 17.95 3.58 11.58
C ALA A 207 17.46 4.81 12.34
N VAL A 208 16.62 4.65 13.36
CA VAL A 208 16.19 5.75 14.24
C VAL A 208 17.39 6.38 14.95
N ALA A 209 18.28 5.58 15.55
CA ALA A 209 19.46 6.08 16.26
C ALA A 209 20.43 6.81 15.32
N ARG A 210 20.59 6.33 14.09
CA ARG A 210 21.46 6.93 13.05
C ARG A 210 20.76 8.00 12.21
N ARG A 211 19.46 8.25 12.45
CA ARG A 211 18.60 9.14 11.65
C ARG A 211 18.59 8.80 10.16
N TRP A 212 18.68 7.52 9.85
CA TRP A 212 18.49 7.05 8.48
C TRP A 212 17.01 7.16 8.09
N PRO A 213 16.71 7.56 6.84
CA PRO A 213 15.38 7.44 6.28
C PRO A 213 14.84 6.02 6.44
N ILE A 214 13.63 5.92 6.99
CA ILE A 214 12.82 4.70 6.95
C ILE A 214 11.76 4.92 5.87
N VAL A 215 11.76 4.05 4.87
CA VAL A 215 10.80 4.09 3.76
C VAL A 215 10.00 2.80 3.72
N HIS A 216 8.79 2.89 3.19
CA HIS A 216 7.90 1.75 3.05
C HIS A 216 7.49 1.63 1.60
N PHE A 217 7.83 0.50 0.98
CA PHE A 217 7.43 0.23 -0.40
C PHE A 217 6.07 -0.48 -0.49
N ASP A 218 5.48 -0.86 0.63
CA ASP A 218 4.19 -1.56 0.65
C ASP A 218 3.01 -0.62 0.95
N VAL A 219 3.25 0.68 1.14
CA VAL A 219 2.24 1.73 1.36
C VAL A 219 2.66 3.05 0.72
N SER A 220 1.70 3.94 0.48
CA SER A 220 1.95 5.28 -0.06
C SER A 220 3.01 6.06 0.72
N PRO A 221 3.86 6.84 0.03
CA PRO A 221 4.81 7.74 0.68
C PRO A 221 4.13 8.66 1.70
N GLY A 222 4.74 8.78 2.88
CA GLY A 222 4.24 9.62 3.98
C GLY A 222 3.24 8.93 4.92
N VAL A 223 2.78 7.71 4.62
CA VAL A 223 1.99 6.89 5.55
C VAL A 223 2.89 6.46 6.70
N PHE A 224 2.48 6.79 7.92
CA PHE A 224 3.22 6.42 9.12
C PHE A 224 2.89 5.00 9.55
N LYS A 225 3.92 4.18 9.70
CA LYS A 225 3.86 2.91 10.40
C LYS A 225 4.54 3.03 11.75
N VAL A 226 3.93 2.42 12.77
CA VAL A 226 4.53 2.36 14.11
C VAL A 226 5.86 1.62 13.99
N PRO A 227 7.00 2.26 14.34
CA PRO A 227 8.30 1.61 14.30
C PRO A 227 8.28 0.29 15.08
N VAL A 228 9.08 -0.69 14.64
CA VAL A 228 9.22 -2.03 15.25
C VAL A 228 8.01 -2.95 15.06
N VAL A 229 6.78 -2.41 15.08
CA VAL A 229 5.55 -3.20 14.90
C VAL A 229 5.12 -3.26 13.43
N GLY A 230 5.50 -2.28 12.61
CA GLY A 230 5.23 -2.27 11.17
C GLY A 230 3.75 -2.06 10.79
N ILE A 231 2.89 -1.76 11.77
CA ILE A 231 1.45 -1.55 11.57
C ILE A 231 1.19 -0.06 11.27
N GLU A 232 0.36 0.22 10.27
CA GLU A 232 -0.10 1.58 9.95
C GLU A 232 -0.81 2.24 11.14
N LEU A 233 -0.53 3.52 11.40
CA LEU A 233 -1.22 4.31 12.42
C LEU A 233 -2.74 4.28 12.25
N GLN A 234 -3.20 4.30 10.99
CA GLN A 234 -4.62 4.25 10.67
C GLN A 234 -5.30 3.01 11.27
N ARG A 235 -4.62 1.86 11.33
CA ARG A 235 -5.21 0.63 11.88
C ARG A 235 -5.55 0.77 13.36
N PHE A 236 -4.70 1.45 14.14
CA PHE A 236 -4.96 1.79 15.54
C PHE A 236 -6.06 2.83 15.72
N ILE A 237 -6.20 3.76 14.77
CA ILE A 237 -7.30 4.72 14.76
C ILE A 237 -8.62 3.99 14.47
N LEU A 238 -8.64 3.11 13.47
CA LEU A 238 -9.82 2.35 13.05
C LEU A 238 -10.34 1.47 14.20
N GLU A 239 -9.50 0.62 14.79
CA GLU A 239 -9.26 0.64 16.23
C GLU A 239 -10.29 1.26 17.20
N GLY A 240 -9.97 2.49 17.60
CA GLY A 240 -10.78 3.33 18.48
C GLY A 240 -12.07 3.86 17.86
N LEU A 241 -12.30 3.66 16.56
CA LEU A 241 -13.54 4.04 15.87
C LEU A 241 -14.58 2.91 15.79
N ARG A 242 -14.40 1.81 16.56
CA ARG A 242 -15.41 0.75 16.72
C ARG A 242 -16.78 1.35 17.06
N SER A 243 -17.83 0.76 16.50
CA SER A 243 -19.22 1.15 16.77
C SER A 243 -19.56 1.22 18.27
N THR A 244 -18.93 0.40 19.10
CA THR A 244 -19.09 0.40 20.57
C THR A 244 -18.69 1.72 21.24
N PHE A 245 -17.77 2.49 20.64
CA PHE A 245 -17.35 3.80 21.15
C PHE A 245 -18.28 4.94 20.73
N PHE A 246 -19.32 4.65 19.94
CA PHE A 246 -20.32 5.62 19.49
C PHE A 246 -21.72 5.19 19.93
N PRO A 247 -22.02 5.17 21.25
CA PRO A 247 -23.34 4.75 21.74
C PRO A 247 -24.48 5.68 21.31
N CYS A 248 -24.14 6.88 20.80
CA CYS A 248 -25.06 7.82 20.16
C CYS A 248 -25.53 7.40 18.75
N ALA A 249 -25.08 6.26 18.23
CA ALA A 249 -25.50 5.73 16.93
C ALA A 249 -25.63 4.20 16.95
N ARG A 250 -26.72 3.67 16.38
CA ARG A 250 -26.89 2.23 16.13
C ARG A 250 -26.42 1.90 14.72
N PHE A 251 -25.27 1.24 14.59
CA PHE A 251 -24.71 0.90 13.28
C PHE A 251 -25.31 -0.40 12.73
N ASP A 252 -25.89 -0.30 11.53
CA ASP A 252 -26.37 -1.41 10.71
C ASP A 252 -25.54 -1.41 9.42
N ILE A 253 -24.57 -2.33 9.30
CA ILE A 253 -23.57 -2.35 8.21
C ILE A 253 -23.56 -3.73 7.55
N GLU A 254 -23.80 -3.76 6.24
CA GLU A 254 -23.87 -4.97 5.40
C GLU A 254 -23.09 -4.78 4.08
N GLY A 255 -22.68 -5.88 3.45
CA GLY A 255 -22.04 -5.90 2.13
C GLY A 255 -20.53 -5.62 2.12
N VAL A 256 -19.88 -5.58 3.29
CA VAL A 256 -18.44 -5.26 3.41
C VAL A 256 -17.57 -6.31 2.68
N GLU A 257 -18.08 -7.53 2.56
CA GLU A 257 -17.51 -8.62 1.78
C GLU A 257 -17.32 -8.31 0.28
N ASN A 258 -18.03 -7.32 -0.25
CA ASN A 258 -17.89 -6.86 -1.63
C ASN A 258 -16.60 -6.06 -1.87
N ILE A 259 -15.89 -5.66 -0.79
CA ILE A 259 -14.59 -5.00 -0.87
C ILE A 259 -13.51 -6.08 -1.07
N PRO A 260 -12.77 -6.07 -2.19
CA PRO A 260 -11.66 -6.99 -2.40
C PRO A 260 -10.66 -6.93 -1.24
N ARG A 261 -10.15 -8.09 -0.80
CA ARG A 261 -9.18 -8.18 0.30
C ARG A 261 -7.81 -7.61 -0.03
N HIS A 262 -7.43 -7.67 -1.31
CA HIS A 262 -6.14 -7.22 -1.83
C HIS A 262 -6.34 -6.45 -3.14
N GLY A 263 -5.29 -5.76 -3.59
CA GLY A 263 -5.31 -4.97 -4.82
C GLY A 263 -6.09 -3.65 -4.68
N PRO A 264 -6.01 -2.78 -5.69
CA PRO A 264 -6.53 -1.43 -5.57
C PRO A 264 -8.04 -1.39 -5.51
N VAL A 265 -8.58 -0.44 -4.75
CA VAL A 265 -10.04 -0.24 -4.61
C VAL A 265 -10.34 1.25 -4.53
N ILE A 266 -11.37 1.71 -5.22
CA ILE A 266 -11.91 3.06 -5.06
C ILE A 266 -13.25 2.95 -4.32
N LEU A 267 -13.28 3.37 -3.06
CA LEU A 267 -14.48 3.36 -2.23
C LEU A 267 -15.19 4.72 -2.35
N VAL A 268 -16.44 4.71 -2.80
CA VAL A 268 -17.23 5.94 -3.07
C VAL A 268 -18.51 5.97 -2.26
N GLY A 269 -18.70 7.03 -1.47
CA GLY A 269 -19.91 7.22 -0.66
C GLY A 269 -20.63 8.53 -0.93
N ASN A 270 -21.94 8.58 -0.63
CA ASN A 270 -22.71 9.83 -0.59
C ASN A 270 -22.26 10.71 0.60
N HIS A 271 -22.56 12.03 0.57
CA HIS A 271 -22.16 12.95 1.64
C HIS A 271 -23.33 13.77 2.20
N ARG A 272 -23.81 13.38 3.39
CA ARG A 272 -24.94 14.01 4.09
C ARG A 272 -24.58 14.61 5.45
N SER A 273 -23.47 14.21 6.07
CA SER A 273 -23.12 14.58 7.44
C SER A 273 -21.60 14.61 7.66
N TYR A 274 -21.16 15.35 8.69
CA TYR A 274 -19.79 15.20 9.20
C TYR A 274 -19.54 13.78 9.75
N PHE A 275 -20.59 13.08 10.18
CA PHE A 275 -20.52 11.71 10.68
C PHE A 275 -20.30 10.66 9.58
N ASP A 276 -20.42 11.02 8.30
CA ASP A 276 -20.12 10.12 7.18
C ASP A 276 -18.67 9.60 7.22
N VAL A 277 -17.74 10.42 7.72
CA VAL A 277 -16.34 10.01 7.88
C VAL A 277 -16.21 8.85 8.87
N VAL A 278 -16.97 8.89 9.97
CA VAL A 278 -17.01 7.81 10.98
C VAL A 278 -17.71 6.56 10.42
N ALA A 279 -18.78 6.76 9.66
CA ALA A 279 -19.48 5.68 8.96
C ALA A 279 -18.55 4.96 7.97
N MET A 280 -17.86 5.72 7.10
CA MET A 280 -16.90 5.19 6.15
C MET A 280 -15.71 4.51 6.85
N ALA A 281 -15.19 5.10 7.94
CA ALA A 281 -14.13 4.47 8.73
C ALA A 281 -14.56 3.11 9.31
N ASN A 282 -15.83 2.94 9.71
CA ASN A 282 -16.34 1.65 10.16
C ASN A 282 -16.41 0.61 9.03
N VAL A 283 -16.70 1.02 7.79
CA VAL A 283 -16.63 0.14 6.61
C VAL A 283 -15.19 -0.31 6.37
N VAL A 284 -14.26 0.64 6.31
CA VAL A 284 -12.82 0.37 6.11
C VAL A 284 -12.31 -0.58 7.20
N ARG A 285 -12.62 -0.31 8.48
CA ARG A 285 -12.26 -1.17 9.61
C ARG A 285 -12.79 -2.59 9.45
N ARG A 286 -14.08 -2.76 9.11
CA ARG A 286 -14.69 -4.09 8.94
C ARG A 286 -14.13 -4.85 7.75
N SER A 287 -13.65 -4.16 6.71
CA SER A 287 -12.97 -4.79 5.57
C SER A 287 -11.61 -5.41 5.94
N GLY A 288 -11.05 -5.03 7.10
CA GLY A 288 -9.71 -5.44 7.53
C GLY A 288 -8.57 -4.69 6.82
N ARG A 289 -8.90 -3.72 5.96
CA ARG A 289 -7.95 -2.89 5.18
C ARG A 289 -7.83 -1.48 5.75
N THR A 290 -6.83 -0.76 5.27
CA THR A 290 -6.62 0.69 5.44
C THR A 290 -7.06 1.42 4.17
N ALA A 291 -7.31 2.73 4.27
CA ALA A 291 -7.75 3.55 3.13
C ALA A 291 -7.03 4.91 3.11
N ARG A 292 -6.70 5.39 1.92
CA ARG A 292 -6.25 6.77 1.69
C ARG A 292 -7.45 7.64 1.41
N VAL A 293 -7.76 8.58 2.32
CA VAL A 293 -9.00 9.37 2.25
C VAL A 293 -8.68 10.78 1.81
N LEU A 294 -9.39 11.26 0.79
CA LEU A 294 -9.25 12.62 0.30
C LEU A 294 -9.99 13.59 1.23
N GLY A 295 -9.25 14.49 1.89
CA GLY A 295 -9.78 15.48 2.81
C GLY A 295 -9.54 16.91 2.34
N LYS A 296 -10.40 17.83 2.78
CA LYS A 296 -10.28 19.25 2.42
C LYS A 296 -9.08 19.90 3.10
N LYS A 297 -8.42 20.81 2.38
CA LYS A 297 -7.30 21.64 2.85
C LYS A 297 -7.44 22.18 4.27
N GLU A 298 -8.59 22.73 4.64
CA GLU A 298 -8.80 23.37 5.95
C GLU A 298 -8.61 22.40 7.13
N LEU A 299 -8.88 21.11 6.91
CA LEU A 299 -8.66 20.07 7.91
C LEU A 299 -7.16 19.78 8.12
N PHE A 300 -6.36 19.93 7.07
CA PHE A 300 -4.90 19.72 7.09
C PHE A 300 -4.13 20.95 7.59
N ASP A 301 -4.74 22.13 7.56
CA ASP A 301 -4.11 23.37 8.04
C ASP A 301 -4.22 23.56 9.55
N VAL A 302 -5.00 22.73 10.24
CA VAL A 302 -5.08 22.72 11.71
C VAL A 302 -3.79 22.12 12.28
N PRO A 303 -2.99 22.85 13.07
CA PRO A 303 -1.75 22.33 13.65
C PRO A 303 -1.99 21.05 14.46
N VAL A 304 -1.04 20.12 14.40
CA VAL A 304 -1.10 18.76 15.00
C VAL A 304 -2.13 17.84 14.34
N LEU A 305 -3.39 18.27 14.18
CA LEU A 305 -4.44 17.48 13.54
C LEU A 305 -4.13 17.17 12.07
N GLY A 306 -3.64 18.15 11.31
CA GLY A 306 -3.27 17.95 9.91
C GLY A 306 -2.10 16.98 9.72
N SER A 307 -1.09 17.05 10.59
CA SER A 307 0.04 16.11 10.59
C SER A 307 -0.43 14.70 10.91
N PHE A 308 -1.34 14.55 11.88
CA PHE A 308 -1.92 13.26 12.25
C PHE A 308 -2.75 12.65 11.12
N ILE A 309 -3.57 13.45 10.44
CA ILE A 309 -4.39 12.99 9.31
C ILE A 309 -3.52 12.57 8.14
N SER A 310 -2.46 13.32 7.84
CA SER A 310 -1.50 12.96 6.79
C SER A 310 -0.81 11.63 7.12
N ALA A 311 -0.31 11.48 8.35
CA ALA A 311 0.32 10.26 8.84
C ALA A 311 -0.62 9.04 8.81
N ALA A 312 -1.93 9.24 8.97
CA ALA A 312 -2.97 8.23 8.86
C ALA A 312 -3.38 7.91 7.40
N GLY A 313 -2.70 8.46 6.40
CA GLY A 313 -2.98 8.24 4.98
C GLY A 313 -3.96 9.22 4.36
N GLY A 314 -4.21 10.38 4.98
CA GLY A 314 -5.05 11.43 4.42
C GLY A 314 -4.38 12.14 3.24
N ILE A 315 -5.10 12.25 2.12
CA ILE A 315 -4.65 12.98 0.92
C ILE A 315 -5.29 14.37 0.94
N ARG A 316 -4.46 15.41 0.99
CA ARG A 316 -4.91 16.81 1.02
C ARG A 316 -5.46 17.23 -0.35
N VAL A 317 -6.64 17.87 -0.37
CA VAL A 317 -7.27 18.43 -1.58
C VAL A 317 -7.37 19.95 -1.52
N ASP A 318 -6.77 20.63 -2.51
CA ASP A 318 -6.90 22.07 -2.75
C ASP A 318 -7.72 22.34 -4.02
N ARG A 319 -8.60 23.35 -3.98
CA ARG A 319 -9.54 23.70 -5.06
C ARG A 319 -8.97 24.68 -6.08
N ALA A 320 -7.96 25.46 -5.72
CA ALA A 320 -7.42 26.52 -6.60
C ALA A 320 -6.30 26.01 -7.51
N GLU A 321 -5.38 25.20 -6.98
CA GLU A 321 -4.17 24.74 -7.70
C GLU A 321 -3.84 23.25 -7.48
N GLY A 322 -4.32 22.63 -6.39
CA GLY A 322 -3.86 21.29 -5.95
C GLY A 322 -4.69 20.09 -6.40
N GLY A 323 -5.73 20.27 -7.22
CA GLY A 323 -6.59 19.16 -7.66
C GLY A 323 -5.83 18.07 -8.44
N GLN A 324 -4.77 18.45 -9.15
CA GLN A 324 -3.93 17.50 -9.89
C GLN A 324 -2.99 16.73 -8.95
N VAL A 325 -2.33 17.40 -7.99
CA VAL A 325 -1.45 16.74 -7.02
C VAL A 325 -2.21 15.72 -6.16
N SER A 326 -3.40 16.05 -5.68
CA SER A 326 -4.24 15.09 -4.94
C SER A 326 -4.67 13.91 -5.79
N TYR A 327 -4.91 14.15 -7.08
CA TYR A 327 -5.25 13.10 -8.04
C TYR A 327 -4.06 12.16 -8.26
N ASP A 328 -2.86 12.71 -8.46
CA ASP A 328 -1.65 11.95 -8.69
C ASP A 328 -1.29 11.09 -7.48
N MET A 329 -1.40 11.63 -6.26
CA MET A 329 -1.22 10.85 -5.02
C MET A 329 -2.25 9.72 -4.86
N ALA A 330 -3.50 9.97 -5.25
CA ALA A 330 -4.53 8.94 -5.22
C ALA A 330 -4.31 7.87 -6.29
N ALA A 331 -3.87 8.26 -7.49
CA ALA A 331 -3.51 7.33 -8.57
C ALA A 331 -2.33 6.46 -8.15
N LEU A 332 -1.30 7.07 -7.57
CA LEU A 332 -0.12 6.38 -7.06
C LEU A 332 -0.47 5.39 -5.93
N ALA A 333 -1.37 5.76 -5.01
CA ALA A 333 -1.87 4.84 -3.99
C ALA A 333 -2.58 3.61 -4.61
N LEU A 334 -3.36 3.83 -5.66
CA LEU A 334 -4.03 2.73 -6.39
C LEU A 334 -3.00 1.89 -7.17
N GLU A 335 -1.97 2.48 -7.77
CA GLU A 335 -0.87 1.72 -8.37
C GLU A 335 -0.16 0.84 -7.32
N GLY A 336 0.00 1.35 -6.09
CA GLY A 336 0.47 0.62 -4.91
C GLY A 336 -0.46 -0.48 -4.41
N GLY A 337 -1.65 -0.68 -5.01
CA GLY A 337 -2.63 -1.67 -4.58
C GLY A 337 -3.45 -1.26 -3.34
N GLU A 338 -3.40 0.01 -2.95
CA GLU A 338 -4.11 0.53 -1.78
C GLU A 338 -5.58 0.87 -2.10
N MET A 339 -6.37 1.03 -1.04
CA MET A 339 -7.75 1.51 -1.16
C MET A 339 -7.78 3.03 -1.04
N VAL A 340 -8.47 3.71 -1.95
CA VAL A 340 -8.71 5.15 -1.90
C VAL A 340 -10.19 5.42 -1.63
N GLY A 341 -10.48 6.18 -0.57
CA GLY A 341 -11.84 6.58 -0.20
C GLY A 341 -12.12 8.03 -0.58
N LEU A 342 -13.24 8.28 -1.24
CA LEU A 342 -13.68 9.64 -1.56
C LEU A 342 -15.20 9.78 -1.59
N LEU A 343 -15.67 11.01 -1.39
CA LEU A 343 -17.08 11.37 -1.48
C LEU A 343 -17.28 12.21 -2.76
N PRO A 344 -17.87 11.66 -3.84
CA PRO A 344 -17.86 12.30 -5.16
C PRO A 344 -18.53 13.68 -5.20
N GLU A 345 -19.47 13.96 -4.29
CA GLU A 345 -20.14 15.26 -4.14
C GLU A 345 -19.16 16.37 -3.72
N GLY A 346 -18.08 16.03 -2.99
CA GLY A 346 -17.02 16.94 -2.54
C GLY A 346 -17.41 17.93 -1.43
N THR A 347 -18.70 18.08 -1.14
CA THR A 347 -19.24 18.78 0.01
C THR A 347 -20.64 18.27 0.31
N ILE A 348 -21.02 18.28 1.58
CA ILE A 348 -22.43 18.10 1.97
C ILE A 348 -23.26 19.17 1.22
N PRO A 349 -24.34 18.79 0.52
CA PRO A 349 -25.28 19.74 -0.08
C PRO A 349 -25.96 20.65 0.96
N ARG A 350 -26.66 21.69 0.52
CA ARG A 350 -27.34 22.67 1.40
C ARG A 350 -28.72 23.02 0.84
N GLY A 351 -29.64 23.39 1.74
CA GLY A 351 -30.98 23.79 1.37
C GLY A 351 -31.71 22.68 0.61
N GLU A 352 -32.47 23.06 -0.42
CA GLU A 352 -33.23 22.12 -1.24
C GLU A 352 -32.36 21.05 -1.92
N ALA A 353 -31.12 21.39 -2.28
CA ALA A 353 -30.20 20.44 -2.92
C ALA A 353 -29.81 19.26 -2.00
N PHE A 354 -30.01 19.36 -0.68
CA PHE A 354 -29.82 18.25 0.26
C PHE A 354 -30.92 17.18 0.16
N PHE A 355 -32.09 17.57 -0.32
CA PHE A 355 -33.26 16.71 -0.47
C PHE A 355 -33.52 16.33 -1.93
N ASP A 356 -32.62 16.71 -2.85
CA ASP A 356 -32.66 16.28 -4.24
C ASP A 356 -32.42 14.75 -4.30
N PRO A 357 -33.37 13.95 -4.82
CA PRO A 357 -33.21 12.50 -4.92
C PRO A 357 -32.10 12.11 -5.90
N VAL A 358 -31.70 13.02 -6.79
CA VAL A 358 -30.65 12.78 -7.79
C VAL A 358 -29.32 13.28 -7.26
N LEU A 359 -28.47 12.34 -6.83
CA LEU A 359 -27.12 12.66 -6.35
C LEU A 359 -26.22 13.17 -7.49
N LYS A 360 -25.47 14.25 -7.22
CA LYS A 360 -24.59 14.91 -8.20
C LYS A 360 -23.13 14.80 -7.75
N GLY A 361 -22.33 14.05 -8.51
CA GLY A 361 -20.92 13.82 -8.22
C GLY A 361 -19.97 14.51 -9.20
N LYS A 362 -18.74 14.75 -8.75
CA LYS A 362 -17.60 15.16 -9.60
C LYS A 362 -16.98 13.94 -10.29
N THR A 363 -16.20 14.19 -11.35
CA THR A 363 -15.60 13.14 -12.20
C THR A 363 -14.35 12.46 -11.63
N GLY A 364 -13.87 12.86 -10.45
CA GLY A 364 -12.62 12.36 -9.87
C GLY A 364 -12.52 10.84 -9.75
N ALA A 365 -13.52 10.18 -9.16
CA ALA A 365 -13.55 8.71 -9.04
C ALA A 365 -13.53 8.02 -10.41
N ALA A 366 -14.32 8.49 -11.37
CA ALA A 366 -14.39 7.89 -12.70
C ALA A 366 -13.06 8.04 -13.46
N ARG A 367 -12.38 9.19 -13.29
CA ARG A 367 -11.03 9.41 -13.87
C ARG A 367 -9.99 8.48 -13.23
N LEU A 368 -9.98 8.38 -11.90
CA LEU A 368 -9.08 7.47 -11.19
C LEU A 368 -9.30 6.02 -11.63
N ALA A 369 -10.55 5.58 -11.70
CA ALA A 369 -10.89 4.23 -12.16
C ALA A 369 -10.46 3.97 -13.61
N ALA A 370 -10.57 4.97 -14.50
CA ALA A 370 -10.11 4.84 -15.88
C ALA A 370 -8.58 4.71 -15.99
N ALA A 371 -7.84 5.41 -15.13
CA ALA A 371 -6.38 5.37 -15.09
C ALA A 371 -5.86 4.07 -14.45
N SER A 372 -6.35 3.72 -13.27
CA SER A 372 -5.82 2.59 -12.48
C SER A 372 -6.50 1.24 -12.76
N ARG A 373 -7.66 1.25 -13.44
CA ARG A 373 -8.55 0.08 -13.58
C ARG A 373 -9.01 -0.52 -12.26
N ALA A 374 -8.87 0.21 -11.17
CA ALA A 374 -9.33 -0.24 -9.87
C ALA A 374 -10.88 -0.37 -9.83
N PRO A 375 -11.43 -1.43 -9.23
CA PRO A 375 -12.86 -1.55 -8.99
C PRO A 375 -13.38 -0.38 -8.14
N VAL A 376 -14.52 0.17 -8.53
CA VAL A 376 -15.23 1.20 -7.79
C VAL A 376 -16.32 0.56 -6.95
N ILE A 377 -16.19 0.62 -5.62
CA ILE A 377 -17.14 0.02 -4.68
C ILE A 377 -18.04 1.14 -4.11
N PRO A 378 -19.36 1.12 -4.39
CA PRO A 378 -20.29 2.12 -3.90
C PRO A 378 -20.72 1.84 -2.45
N VAL A 379 -20.90 2.91 -1.67
CA VAL A 379 -21.34 2.86 -0.28
C VAL A 379 -22.51 3.82 -0.08
N GLY A 380 -23.68 3.28 0.22
CA GLY A 380 -24.84 4.06 0.65
C GLY A 380 -24.82 4.25 2.16
N MET A 381 -24.85 5.50 2.63
CA MET A 381 -24.89 5.88 4.05
C MET A 381 -26.14 6.70 4.34
N TRP A 382 -26.93 6.27 5.33
CA TRP A 382 -28.19 6.92 5.72
C TRP A 382 -28.33 7.03 7.23
N GLY A 383 -28.88 8.15 7.70
CA GLY A 383 -29.11 8.42 9.12
C GLY A 383 -27.93 9.05 9.84
N THR A 384 -26.81 9.28 9.16
CA THR A 384 -25.63 9.98 9.69
C THR A 384 -25.95 11.43 10.04
N GLU A 385 -26.82 12.08 9.27
CA GLU A 385 -27.31 13.44 9.49
C GLU A 385 -28.14 13.58 10.77
N LYS A 386 -28.72 12.48 11.27
CA LYS A 386 -29.46 12.45 12.53
C LYS A 386 -28.51 12.38 13.74
N VAL A 387 -27.29 11.88 13.56
CA VAL A 387 -26.24 11.83 14.60
C VAL A 387 -25.51 13.15 14.70
N TRP A 388 -25.07 13.68 13.55
CA TRP A 388 -24.35 14.95 13.47
C TRP A 388 -24.87 15.81 12.32
N PRO A 389 -25.95 16.57 12.54
CA PRO A 389 -26.47 17.49 11.53
C PRO A 389 -25.48 18.63 11.31
N ARG A 390 -25.53 19.22 10.12
CA ARG A 390 -24.56 20.25 9.72
C ARG A 390 -24.68 21.53 10.55
N SER A 391 -25.88 21.84 11.03
CA SER A 391 -26.19 22.96 11.92
C SER A 391 -25.59 22.83 13.33
N SER A 392 -25.07 21.66 13.69
CA SER A 392 -24.55 21.41 15.04
C SER A 392 -23.03 21.38 15.07
N LYS A 393 -22.47 22.10 16.05
CA LYS A 393 -21.01 22.13 16.28
C LYS A 393 -20.45 20.80 16.81
N LEU A 394 -21.28 20.02 17.50
CA LEU A 394 -20.91 18.72 18.08
C LEU A 394 -21.95 17.66 17.69
N PRO A 395 -21.55 16.38 17.60
CA PRO A 395 -22.50 15.28 17.42
C PRO A 395 -23.42 15.18 18.63
N ASN A 396 -24.63 14.64 18.44
CA ASN A 396 -25.59 14.46 19.53
C ASN A 396 -25.19 13.27 20.44
N LEU A 397 -24.08 13.44 21.18
CA LEU A 397 -23.47 12.40 22.02
C LEU A 397 -24.35 11.99 23.21
N LEU A 398 -25.32 12.81 23.59
CA LEU A 398 -26.18 12.60 24.76
C LEU A 398 -27.42 11.76 24.46
N ASN A 399 -27.73 11.47 23.18
CA ASN A 399 -28.84 10.62 22.82
C ASN A 399 -28.49 9.12 22.96
N LEU A 400 -28.40 8.68 24.22
CA LEU A 400 -28.04 7.30 24.58
C LEU A 400 -29.27 6.38 24.74
N SER A 401 -30.44 6.95 25.04
CA SER A 401 -31.66 6.19 25.28
C SER A 401 -32.35 5.73 23.98
N ASN A 402 -32.26 6.53 22.91
CA ASN A 402 -32.81 6.17 21.60
C ASN A 402 -31.92 6.68 20.44
N PRO A 403 -30.71 6.12 20.29
CA PRO A 403 -29.79 6.56 19.26
C PRO A 403 -30.37 6.29 17.85
N PRO A 404 -30.19 7.22 16.89
CA PRO A 404 -30.59 6.99 15.51
C PRO A 404 -29.84 5.79 14.91
N THR A 405 -30.52 5.10 13.98
CA THR A 405 -29.89 4.01 13.22
C THR A 405 -29.13 4.60 12.04
N VAL A 406 -27.83 4.31 11.98
CA VAL A 406 -26.96 4.63 10.85
C VAL A 406 -26.87 3.37 9.99
N ARG A 407 -27.57 3.38 8.86
CA ARG A 407 -27.61 2.28 7.91
C ARG A 407 -26.53 2.50 6.85
N ILE A 408 -25.67 1.51 6.68
CA ILE A 408 -24.58 1.51 5.72
C ILE A 408 -24.71 0.25 4.86
N ARG A 409 -24.72 0.42 3.54
CA ARG A 409 -24.78 -0.65 2.56
C ARG A 409 -23.63 -0.50 1.59
N VAL A 410 -22.82 -1.54 1.47
CA VAL A 410 -21.69 -1.59 0.54
C VAL A 410 -22.11 -2.46 -0.65
N GLY A 411 -22.13 -1.88 -1.84
CA GLY A 411 -22.59 -2.55 -3.05
C GLY A 411 -21.48 -3.32 -3.76
N GLU A 412 -21.88 -4.06 -4.79
CA GLU A 412 -20.98 -4.70 -5.74
C GLU A 412 -20.18 -3.66 -6.56
N PRO A 413 -19.03 -4.04 -7.15
CA PRO A 413 -18.28 -3.18 -8.04
C PRO A 413 -19.13 -2.60 -9.17
N VAL A 414 -19.06 -1.28 -9.37
CA VAL A 414 -19.79 -0.61 -10.45
C VAL A 414 -19.19 -0.95 -11.80
N GLU A 415 -20.01 -1.43 -12.74
CA GLU A 415 -19.59 -1.65 -14.12
C GLU A 415 -19.37 -0.31 -14.87
N LEU A 416 -18.11 0.07 -15.03
CA LEU A 416 -17.71 1.27 -15.77
C LEU A 416 -17.35 0.96 -17.22
N LYS A 417 -17.67 1.90 -18.12
CA LYS A 417 -17.39 1.75 -19.55
C LYS A 417 -16.09 2.43 -19.99
N TYR A 418 -15.56 3.34 -19.18
CA TYR A 418 -14.32 4.09 -19.39
C TYR A 418 -14.30 4.91 -20.69
N ARG A 419 -15.47 5.22 -21.26
CA ARG A 419 -15.63 6.04 -22.48
C ARG A 419 -15.82 7.52 -22.18
N SER A 420 -16.40 7.82 -21.03
CA SER A 420 -16.69 9.20 -20.61
C SER A 420 -16.72 9.26 -19.08
N PRO A 421 -15.83 10.05 -18.45
CA PRO A 421 -15.84 10.23 -17.01
C PRO A 421 -17.20 10.70 -16.48
N ALA A 422 -17.89 11.59 -17.20
CA ALA A 422 -19.20 12.08 -16.79
C ALA A 422 -20.27 10.97 -16.81
N ALA A 423 -20.29 10.13 -17.85
CA ALA A 423 -21.24 9.03 -17.96
C ALA A 423 -20.98 7.96 -16.90
N ASP A 424 -19.72 7.70 -16.56
CA ASP A 424 -19.34 6.74 -15.52
C ASP A 424 -19.57 7.30 -14.12
N THR A 425 -19.37 8.60 -13.89
CA THR A 425 -19.84 9.27 -12.67
C THR A 425 -21.34 9.11 -12.48
N LYS A 426 -22.16 9.24 -13.54
CA LYS A 426 -23.60 9.00 -13.44
C LYS A 426 -23.92 7.57 -12.99
N ARG A 427 -23.18 6.56 -13.48
CA ARG A 427 -23.34 5.16 -13.04
C ARG A 427 -22.96 4.98 -11.57
N ILE A 428 -21.84 5.56 -11.15
CA ILE A 428 -21.40 5.54 -9.75
C ILE A 428 -22.46 6.15 -8.84
N MET A 429 -22.95 7.34 -9.17
CA MET A 429 -23.96 8.02 -8.34
C MET A 429 -25.29 7.27 -8.32
N ALA A 430 -25.69 6.64 -9.43
CA ALA A 430 -26.86 5.78 -9.47
C ALA A 430 -26.69 4.54 -8.56
N ALA A 431 -25.54 3.86 -8.63
CA ALA A 431 -25.24 2.72 -7.77
C ALA A 431 -25.23 3.09 -6.28
N ILE A 432 -24.72 4.28 -5.92
CA ILE A 432 -24.82 4.79 -4.54
C ILE A 432 -26.28 5.04 -4.15
N SER A 433 -27.07 5.68 -5.02
CA SER A 433 -28.50 5.94 -4.78
C SER A 433 -29.30 4.64 -4.61
N ASP A 434 -28.93 3.59 -5.36
CA ASP A 434 -29.55 2.26 -5.29
C ASP A 434 -29.38 1.59 -3.91
N LEU A 435 -28.32 1.96 -3.17
CA LEU A 435 -28.02 1.46 -1.82
C LEU A 435 -28.72 2.26 -0.70
N LEU A 436 -29.25 3.45 -1.02
CA LEU A 436 -30.00 4.26 -0.07
C LEU A 436 -31.44 3.75 0.09
N PRO A 437 -32.10 4.00 1.24
CA PRO A 437 -33.48 3.54 1.44
C PRO A 437 -34.46 4.21 0.47
N PRO A 438 -35.64 3.61 0.22
CA PRO A 438 -36.63 4.13 -0.74
C PRO A 438 -37.01 5.61 -0.51
N GLU A 439 -37.14 6.01 0.75
CA GLU A 439 -37.42 7.39 1.18
C GLU A 439 -36.40 8.43 0.70
N SER A 440 -35.17 8.02 0.35
CA SER A 440 -34.15 8.92 -0.22
C SER A 440 -34.44 9.33 -1.67
N ARG A 441 -35.32 8.60 -2.36
CA ARG A 441 -35.67 8.80 -3.77
C ARG A 441 -37.01 9.52 -3.94
N GLU A 442 -37.69 9.81 -2.84
CA GLU A 442 -38.96 10.52 -2.84
C GLU A 442 -38.73 12.02 -3.01
N GLN A 443 -39.34 12.60 -4.05
CA GLN A 443 -39.33 14.04 -4.23
C GLN A 443 -40.36 14.68 -3.29
N ARG A 444 -39.90 15.49 -2.35
CA ARG A 444 -40.76 16.24 -1.42
C ARG A 444 -40.23 17.64 -1.15
N VAL A 445 -41.13 18.52 -0.72
CA VAL A 445 -40.76 19.85 -0.23
C VAL A 445 -40.32 19.72 1.23
N PRO A 446 -39.07 20.08 1.58
CA PRO A 446 -38.60 20.01 2.97
C PRO A 446 -39.25 21.10 3.82
N THR A 447 -39.40 20.83 5.11
CA THR A 447 -39.86 21.84 6.07
C THR A 447 -38.77 22.89 6.32
N LEU A 448 -39.16 24.05 6.88
CA LEU A 448 -38.19 25.10 7.24
C LEU A 448 -37.16 24.61 8.28
N GLU A 449 -37.58 23.75 9.21
CA GLU A 449 -36.67 23.15 10.20
C GLU A 449 -35.65 22.22 9.54
N GLU A 450 -36.12 21.36 8.63
CA GLU A 450 -35.26 20.48 7.84
C GLU A 450 -34.26 21.27 7.00
N LEU A 451 -34.69 22.38 6.38
CA LEU A 451 -33.80 23.27 5.64
C LEU A 451 -32.74 23.90 6.56
N ARG A 452 -33.13 24.42 7.73
CA ARG A 452 -32.20 25.00 8.71
C ARG A 452 -31.12 24.00 9.14
N ALA A 453 -31.47 22.74 9.36
CA ALA A 453 -30.52 21.69 9.76
C ALA A 453 -29.38 21.46 8.73
N THR A 454 -29.58 21.87 7.47
CA THR A 454 -28.58 21.73 6.41
C THR A 454 -27.58 22.91 6.32
N TYR A 455 -27.78 23.98 7.09
CA TYR A 455 -26.88 25.14 7.13
C TYR A 455 -26.00 25.13 8.39
N PRO A 456 -24.71 25.51 8.30
CA PRO A 456 -23.75 25.44 9.43
C PRO A 456 -24.20 26.12 10.73
N ASP A 457 -24.98 27.19 10.63
CA ASP A 457 -25.45 27.98 11.80
C ASP A 457 -26.95 27.78 12.09
N GLY A 458 -27.61 26.85 11.39
CA GLY A 458 -29.05 26.64 11.54
C GLY A 458 -29.92 27.79 11.01
N ARG A 459 -29.34 28.72 10.24
CA ARG A 459 -30.02 29.90 9.70
C ARG A 459 -30.24 29.78 8.20
N LEU A 460 -31.41 30.22 7.73
CA LEU A 460 -31.72 30.30 6.30
C LEU A 460 -31.05 31.54 5.67
N PRO A 461 -30.80 31.53 4.35
CA PRO A 461 -30.32 32.72 3.65
C PRO A 461 -31.26 33.91 3.87
N GLY A 462 -30.76 34.99 4.48
CA GLY A 462 -31.54 36.19 4.77
C GLY A 462 -32.04 36.34 6.22
N GLU A 463 -31.83 35.34 7.08
CA GLU A 463 -32.08 35.48 8.52
C GLU A 463 -30.86 36.11 9.23
N SER A 464 -31.04 37.27 9.87
CA SER A 464 -30.02 38.01 10.63
C SER A 464 -29.70 37.41 11.99
#